data_AF-A0A1G6HLS0-F1
#
_entry.id   AF-A0A1G6HLS0-F1
#
_cell.length_a   1.000
_cell.length_b   1.000
_cell.length_c   1.000
_cell.angle_alpha   90.00
_cell.angle_beta   90.00
_cell.angle_gamma   90.00
#
_symmetry.space_group_name_H-M   'P 1'
#
loop_
_entity.id
_entity.type
_entity.pdbx_description
1 polymer ?
#
loop_
_entity_poly.entity_id
_entity_poly.type
_entity_poly.pdbx_seq_one_letter_code
_entity_poly.pdbx_strand_id
1 'polypeptide(L)'
;MLKRILLCLAVLLLFASQAFAENWTYLGRYAVKNNPLYVNTTDALILNHLFPYTNQSVNNHQQYDVYYFHDHKEDVRTVNDVVNLISVPIKAKIVPLNIYGKPMLSDGVFCGQIYSDVKITNAGVFEVRPIAFSIRDSVNGKTIFRAEGEMQGQILVADSAAQKIVAITGPHKDWKETIGGMPLSMFMQQQ
;
A
#
# COMPACT_ATOMS: atom_id res chain seq x y z
N MET A 1 -49.51 19.04 -1.89
CA MET A 1 -48.54 18.35 -2.77
C MET A 1 -47.09 18.68 -2.46
N LEU A 2 -46.74 19.95 -2.17
CA LEU A 2 -45.37 20.39 -1.85
C LEU A 2 -44.67 19.58 -0.74
N LYS A 3 -45.38 19.24 0.34
CA LYS A 3 -44.84 18.44 1.46
C LYS A 3 -44.39 17.01 1.07
N ARG A 4 -45.06 16.39 0.08
CA ARG A 4 -44.70 15.04 -0.39
C ARG A 4 -43.46 15.09 -1.30
N ILE A 5 -43.33 16.15 -2.10
CA ILE A 5 -42.17 16.39 -2.97
C ILE A 5 -40.92 16.66 -2.13
N LEU A 6 -41.02 17.49 -1.08
CA LEU A 6 -39.93 17.76 -0.14
C LEU A 6 -39.46 16.49 0.60
N LEU A 7 -40.39 15.60 0.97
CA LEU A 7 -40.06 14.34 1.62
C LEU A 7 -39.31 13.38 0.68
N CYS A 8 -39.72 13.28 -0.58
CA CYS A 8 -39.02 12.49 -1.59
C CYS A 8 -37.61 13.03 -1.89
N LEU A 9 -37.44 14.36 -1.95
CA LEU A 9 -36.13 15.00 -2.12
C LEU A 9 -35.20 14.77 -0.92
N ALA A 10 -35.71 14.80 0.31
CA ALA A 10 -34.93 14.48 1.51
C ALA A 10 -34.47 13.02 1.51
N VAL A 11 -35.33 12.09 1.10
CA VAL A 11 -34.98 10.66 0.99
C VAL A 11 -33.95 10.43 -0.13
N LEU A 12 -34.09 11.09 -1.28
CA LEU A 12 -33.10 11.02 -2.37
C LEU A 12 -31.73 11.59 -1.96
N LEU A 13 -31.69 12.66 -1.16
CA LEU A 13 -30.45 13.23 -0.61
C LEU A 13 -29.79 12.31 0.42
N LEU A 14 -30.58 11.53 1.18
CA LEU A 14 -30.06 10.53 2.14
C LEU A 14 -29.43 9.30 1.45
N PHE A 15 -29.81 8.99 0.21
CA PHE A 15 -29.18 7.93 -0.59
C PHE A 15 -28.06 8.44 -1.50
N ALA A 16 -27.97 9.74 -1.75
CA ALA A 16 -26.91 10.35 -2.58
C ALA A 16 -25.55 10.44 -1.87
N SER A 17 -25.49 10.18 -0.55
CA SER A 17 -24.25 10.18 0.22
C SER A 17 -23.60 8.79 0.36
N GLN A 18 -23.83 7.87 -0.57
CA GLN A 18 -22.85 6.81 -0.80
C GLN A 18 -21.68 7.41 -1.58
N ALA A 19 -20.88 8.24 -0.89
CA ALA A 19 -19.48 8.33 -1.26
C ALA A 19 -18.98 6.88 -1.22
N PHE A 20 -18.54 6.36 -2.36
CA PHE A 20 -17.93 5.03 -2.43
C PHE A 20 -16.70 5.07 -1.52
N ALA A 21 -16.90 4.70 -0.25
CA ALA A 21 -15.80 4.46 0.66
C ALA A 21 -15.02 3.31 0.02
N GLU A 22 -13.84 3.59 -0.52
CA GLU A 22 -12.92 2.57 -0.99
C GLU A 22 -12.82 1.51 0.12
N ASN A 23 -13.25 0.28 -0.16
CA ASN A 23 -13.27 -0.79 0.84
C ASN A 23 -11.85 -1.30 1.06
N TRP A 24 -11.13 -0.63 1.94
CA TRP A 24 -9.81 -1.03 2.40
C TRP A 24 -9.90 -2.31 3.23
N THR A 25 -9.16 -3.35 2.84
CA THR A 25 -9.05 -4.60 3.58
C THR A 25 -7.85 -4.53 4.52
N TYR A 26 -8.02 -4.91 5.79
CA TYR A 26 -6.91 -4.94 6.74
C TYR A 26 -5.95 -6.08 6.39
N LEU A 27 -4.68 -5.75 6.12
CA LEU A 27 -3.63 -6.72 5.83
C LEU A 27 -3.03 -7.30 7.11
N GLY A 28 -2.83 -6.43 8.11
CA GLY A 28 -2.16 -6.80 9.36
C GLY A 28 -1.27 -5.69 9.90
N ARG A 29 -0.56 -6.03 10.98
CA ARG A 29 0.41 -5.14 11.63
C ARG A 29 1.82 -5.42 11.16
N TYR A 30 2.51 -4.37 10.78
CA TYR A 30 3.86 -4.41 10.25
C TYR A 30 4.77 -3.46 11.02
N ALA A 31 6.07 -3.69 10.94
CA ALA A 31 7.08 -2.87 11.57
C ALA A 31 8.26 -2.64 10.62
N VAL A 32 8.89 -1.48 10.79
CA VAL A 32 10.18 -1.13 10.18
C VAL A 32 11.12 -0.68 11.28
N LYS A 33 12.42 -1.00 11.17
CA LYS A 33 13.41 -0.53 12.13
C LYS A 33 13.47 1.00 12.12
N ASN A 34 13.43 1.60 13.31
CA ASN A 34 13.61 3.03 13.49
C ASN A 34 14.95 3.42 12.87
N ASN A 35 14.88 4.13 11.77
CA ASN A 35 16.03 4.72 11.10
C ASN A 35 15.78 6.22 11.09
N PRO A 36 16.74 7.07 11.51
CA PRO A 36 16.58 8.53 11.54
C PRO A 36 16.11 9.14 10.22
N LEU A 37 16.34 8.47 9.08
CA LEU A 37 15.84 8.87 7.76
C LEU A 37 14.35 8.52 7.51
N TYR A 38 13.80 7.57 8.28
CA TYR A 38 12.45 7.01 8.13
C TYR A 38 11.57 7.18 9.37
N VAL A 39 12.01 7.94 10.38
CA VAL A 39 11.20 8.19 11.59
C VAL A 39 9.96 8.98 11.18
N ASN A 40 8.80 8.33 11.28
CA ASN A 40 7.48 8.87 10.93
C ASN A 40 7.26 9.23 9.46
N THR A 41 8.15 8.84 8.53
CA THR A 41 7.94 9.15 7.11
C THR A 41 7.22 7.99 6.42
N THR A 42 6.20 8.35 5.63
CA THR A 42 5.67 7.48 4.59
C THR A 42 6.50 7.77 3.35
N ASP A 43 7.51 6.95 3.07
CA ASP A 43 8.18 7.01 1.77
C ASP A 43 7.39 6.19 0.73
N ALA A 44 7.65 6.44 -0.56
CA ALA A 44 6.90 5.79 -1.64
C ALA A 44 7.15 4.27 -1.73
N LEU A 45 8.26 3.78 -1.17
CA LEU A 45 8.72 2.39 -1.20
C LEU A 45 8.50 1.65 0.14
N ILE A 46 7.94 2.29 1.16
CA ILE A 46 7.82 1.75 2.51
C ILE A 46 7.11 0.39 2.56
N LEU A 47 6.20 0.08 1.63
CA LEU A 47 5.56 -1.25 1.54
C LEU A 47 6.58 -2.38 1.32
N ASN A 48 7.70 -2.09 0.67
CA ASN A 48 8.82 -3.02 0.44
C ASN A 48 9.72 -3.18 1.68
N HIS A 49 9.57 -2.29 2.67
CA HIS A 49 10.40 -2.20 3.88
C HIS A 49 9.61 -2.56 5.16
N LEU A 50 8.31 -2.77 5.04
CA LEU A 50 7.43 -3.20 6.12
C LEU A 50 7.42 -4.72 6.23
N PHE A 51 7.84 -5.26 7.38
CA PHE A 51 7.82 -6.68 7.69
C PHE A 51 6.80 -7.02 8.78
N PRO A 52 6.24 -8.24 8.81
CA PRO A 52 5.26 -8.64 9.81
C PRO A 52 5.74 -8.36 11.24
N TYR A 53 4.84 -7.85 12.06
CA TYR A 53 5.12 -7.66 13.47
C TYR A 53 5.13 -9.02 14.19
N THR A 54 6.24 -9.36 14.84
CA THR A 54 6.47 -10.59 15.60
C THR A 54 6.98 -10.30 17.02
N ASN A 55 6.52 -9.21 17.63
CA ASN A 55 6.96 -8.69 18.93
C ASN A 55 8.27 -7.86 18.91
N GLN A 56 8.57 -7.16 17.81
CA GLN A 56 9.71 -6.23 17.77
C GLN A 56 9.54 -5.08 18.78
N SER A 57 10.64 -4.60 19.36
CA SER A 57 10.64 -3.52 20.35
C SER A 57 10.23 -2.17 19.74
N VAL A 58 9.26 -1.49 20.38
CA VAL A 58 8.76 -0.14 20.00
C VAL A 58 9.83 0.95 20.11
N ASN A 59 10.88 0.74 20.91
CA ASN A 59 11.97 1.70 21.02
C ASN A 59 12.83 1.73 19.74
N ASN A 60 12.88 0.60 19.03
CA ASN A 60 13.74 0.40 17.87
C ASN A 60 12.97 0.20 16.57
N HIS A 61 11.64 0.22 16.60
CA HIS A 61 10.78 0.00 15.43
C HIS A 61 9.54 0.89 15.46
N GLN A 62 9.18 1.41 14.28
CA GLN A 62 7.92 2.09 14.06
C GLN A 62 6.93 1.06 13.53
N GLN A 63 5.74 1.04 14.14
CA GLN A 63 4.67 0.10 13.77
C GLN A 63 3.64 0.78 12.89
N TYR A 64 3.05 0.00 12.00
CA TYR A 64 1.98 0.43 11.11
C TYR A 64 0.89 -0.64 11.05
N ASP A 65 -0.36 -0.20 11.10
CA ASP A 65 -1.46 -1.00 10.59
C ASP A 65 -1.56 -0.76 9.07
N VAL A 66 -1.49 -1.84 8.30
CA VAL A 66 -1.51 -1.80 6.83
C VAL A 66 -2.86 -2.28 6.34
N TYR A 67 -3.44 -1.51 5.43
CA TYR A 67 -4.64 -1.84 4.69
C TYR A 67 -4.33 -1.82 3.21
N TYR A 68 -5.03 -2.63 2.43
CA TYR A 68 -4.86 -2.68 1.00
C TYR A 68 -6.20 -2.66 0.27
N PHE A 69 -6.14 -2.20 -0.96
CA PHE A 69 -7.19 -2.37 -1.94
C PHE A 69 -6.51 -2.82 -3.22
N HIS A 70 -7.02 -3.89 -3.81
CA HIS A 70 -6.54 -4.38 -5.10
C HIS A 70 -7.74 -4.86 -5.89
N ASP A 71 -7.81 -4.42 -7.13
CA ASP A 71 -8.70 -5.01 -8.11
C ASP A 71 -7.85 -5.52 -9.29
N HIS A 72 -8.34 -6.60 -9.91
CA HIS A 72 -7.67 -7.21 -11.05
C HIS A 72 -7.92 -6.47 -12.37
N LYS A 73 -8.64 -5.34 -12.36
CA LYS A 73 -8.99 -4.64 -13.60
C LYS A 73 -7.76 -4.01 -14.23
N GLU A 74 -6.82 -3.60 -13.39
CA GLU A 74 -5.58 -2.94 -13.79
C GLU A 74 -4.40 -3.94 -13.92
N ASP A 75 -4.61 -5.24 -13.69
CA ASP A 75 -3.60 -6.27 -13.92
C ASP A 75 -3.29 -6.41 -15.43
N VAL A 76 -2.03 -6.19 -15.80
CA VAL A 76 -1.56 -6.28 -17.19
C VAL A 76 -0.53 -7.38 -17.32
N ARG A 77 -0.69 -8.25 -18.32
CA ARG A 77 0.35 -9.18 -18.76
C ARG A 77 0.65 -8.96 -20.24
N THR A 78 1.92 -8.82 -20.56
CA THR A 78 2.43 -8.64 -21.92
C THR A 78 3.50 -9.70 -22.17
N VAL A 79 3.22 -10.60 -23.11
CA VAL A 79 4.15 -11.66 -23.51
C VAL A 79 4.40 -11.57 -25.01
N ASN A 80 5.67 -11.48 -25.42
CA ASN A 80 6.14 -11.58 -26.79
C ASN A 80 7.59 -12.14 -26.81
N ASP A 81 8.19 -12.28 -27.99
CA ASP A 81 9.54 -12.85 -28.17
C ASP A 81 10.65 -12.11 -27.41
N VAL A 82 10.37 -10.87 -27.00
CA VAL A 82 11.33 -9.95 -26.37
C VAL A 82 10.92 -9.56 -24.95
N VAL A 83 9.68 -9.83 -24.51
CA VAL A 83 9.13 -9.33 -23.24
C VAL A 83 8.21 -10.38 -22.60
N ASN A 84 8.44 -10.68 -21.32
CA ASN A 84 7.51 -11.35 -20.43
C ASN A 84 7.33 -10.45 -19.20
N LEU A 85 6.35 -9.56 -19.29
CA LEU A 85 6.03 -8.56 -18.28
C LEU A 85 4.67 -8.86 -17.67
N ILE A 86 4.60 -8.87 -16.35
CA ILE A 86 3.34 -8.69 -15.62
C ILE A 86 3.48 -7.43 -14.76
N SER A 87 2.42 -6.64 -14.70
CA SER A 87 2.27 -5.49 -13.82
C SER A 87 1.04 -5.71 -12.96
N VAL A 88 1.24 -5.73 -11.65
CA VAL A 88 0.19 -5.87 -10.64
C VAL A 88 0.13 -4.59 -9.82
N PRO A 89 -0.86 -3.72 -10.06
CA PRO A 89 -1.01 -2.48 -9.30
C PRO A 89 -1.51 -2.79 -7.89
N ILE A 90 -0.76 -2.34 -6.89
CA ILE A 90 -1.15 -2.42 -5.48
C ILE A 90 -1.45 -1.03 -4.93
N LYS A 91 -2.55 -0.94 -4.17
CA LYS A 91 -2.94 0.27 -3.45
C LYS A 91 -2.94 -0.07 -1.97
N ALA A 92 -2.20 0.69 -1.18
CA ALA A 92 -2.11 0.46 0.26
C ALA A 92 -2.32 1.76 1.04
N LYS A 93 -2.96 1.63 2.20
CA LYS A 93 -3.06 2.66 3.22
C LYS A 93 -2.26 2.20 4.44
N ILE A 94 -1.33 3.02 4.88
CA ILE A 94 -0.54 2.77 6.09
C ILE A 94 -0.93 3.75 7.19
N VAL A 95 -1.09 3.24 8.41
CA VAL A 95 -1.48 4.02 9.58
C VAL A 95 -0.42 3.83 10.66
N PRO A 96 0.36 4.86 11.03
CA PRO A 96 1.37 4.74 12.08
C PRO A 96 0.72 4.53 13.45
N LEU A 97 1.37 3.72 14.28
CA LEU A 97 0.92 3.37 15.62
C LEU A 97 1.85 3.92 16.70
N ASN A 98 1.27 4.29 17.84
CA ASN A 98 2.02 4.70 19.02
C ASN A 98 2.59 3.49 19.78
N ILE A 99 3.34 3.75 20.84
CA ILE A 99 3.95 2.72 21.70
C ILE A 99 2.93 1.76 22.36
N TYR A 100 1.65 2.12 22.37
CA TYR A 100 0.56 1.29 22.88
C TYR A 100 -0.14 0.49 21.78
N GLY A 101 0.38 0.51 20.55
CA GLY A 101 -0.20 -0.18 19.40
C GLY A 101 -1.54 0.40 18.94
N LYS A 102 -1.83 1.66 19.27
CA LYS A 102 -3.01 2.40 18.82
C LYS A 102 -2.65 3.37 17.70
N PRO A 103 -3.57 3.67 16.76
CA PRO A 103 -3.35 4.70 15.75
C PRO A 103 -2.89 6.01 16.38
N MET A 104 -1.83 6.59 15.82
CA MET A 104 -1.39 7.93 16.20
C MET A 104 -2.35 8.95 15.60
N LEU A 105 -3.06 9.67 16.46
CA LEU A 105 -3.98 10.74 16.07
C LEU A 105 -3.43 12.06 16.63
N SER A 106 -2.75 12.82 15.80
CA SER A 106 -2.22 14.15 16.11
C SER A 106 -1.94 14.92 14.84
N ASP A 107 -2.12 16.24 14.89
CA ASP A 107 -1.67 17.14 13.83
C ASP A 107 -0.17 16.92 13.58
N GLY A 108 0.21 16.79 12.31
CA GLY A 108 1.58 16.48 11.91
C GLY A 108 1.98 15.00 11.99
N VAL A 109 1.07 14.11 12.39
CA VAL A 109 1.24 12.65 12.18
C VAL A 109 0.49 12.21 10.94
N PHE A 110 1.15 11.39 10.13
CA PHE A 110 0.72 11.16 8.76
C PHE A 110 0.26 9.75 8.46
N CYS A 111 -0.86 9.63 7.74
CA CYS A 111 -1.27 8.40 7.07
C CYS A 111 -0.79 8.44 5.62
N GLY A 112 -0.25 7.33 5.14
CA GLY A 112 0.20 7.18 3.76
C GLY A 112 -0.83 6.44 2.91
N GLN A 113 -1.13 6.95 1.72
CA GLN A 113 -1.71 6.15 0.63
C GLN A 113 -0.66 5.98 -0.45
N ILE A 114 -0.35 4.74 -0.80
CA ILE A 114 0.73 4.38 -1.71
C ILE A 114 0.14 3.56 -2.84
N TYR A 115 0.52 3.93 -4.06
CA TYR A 115 0.15 3.27 -5.29
C TYR A 115 1.44 2.83 -5.98
N SER A 116 1.61 1.52 -6.14
CA SER A 116 2.81 0.93 -6.72
C SER A 116 2.45 -0.14 -7.73
N ASP A 117 3.28 -0.30 -8.75
CA ASP A 117 3.25 -1.47 -9.61
C ASP A 117 4.25 -2.50 -9.10
N VAL A 118 3.82 -3.74 -8.93
CA VAL A 118 4.75 -4.87 -8.85
C VAL A 118 4.95 -5.41 -10.26
N LYS A 119 6.14 -5.17 -10.82
CA LYS A 119 6.53 -5.52 -12.20
C LYS A 119 7.45 -6.75 -12.20
N ILE A 120 7.19 -7.73 -13.05
CA ILE A 120 8.17 -8.78 -13.38
C ILE A 120 8.81 -8.45 -14.71
N THR A 121 10.14 -8.43 -14.78
CA THR A 121 10.85 -8.33 -16.06
C THR A 121 11.46 -9.68 -16.47
N ASN A 122 11.85 -9.81 -17.74
CA ASN A 122 12.31 -11.06 -18.39
C ASN A 122 13.32 -11.91 -17.62
N ALA A 123 14.07 -11.33 -16.69
CA ALA A 123 15.05 -12.03 -15.87
C ALA A 123 14.45 -12.70 -14.61
N GLY A 124 13.13 -12.63 -14.40
CA GLY A 124 12.47 -13.18 -13.20
C GLY A 124 12.66 -12.33 -11.95
N VAL A 125 13.16 -11.09 -12.09
CA VAL A 125 13.27 -10.14 -10.99
C VAL A 125 11.95 -9.41 -10.87
N PHE A 126 11.32 -9.57 -9.70
CA PHE A 126 10.16 -8.82 -9.28
C PHE A 126 10.64 -7.48 -8.74
N GLU A 127 10.12 -6.40 -9.27
CA GLU A 127 10.40 -5.02 -8.86
C GLU A 127 9.11 -4.43 -8.29
N VAL A 128 9.21 -3.67 -7.21
CA VAL A 128 8.14 -2.76 -6.78
C VAL A 128 8.51 -1.34 -7.19
N ARG A 129 7.63 -0.71 -7.97
CA ARG A 129 7.83 0.63 -8.52
C ARG A 129 6.68 1.55 -8.11
N PRO A 130 6.90 2.55 -7.27
CA PRO A 130 5.86 3.51 -6.93
C PRO A 130 5.49 4.34 -8.16
N ILE A 131 4.18 4.56 -8.33
CA ILE A 131 3.62 5.40 -9.40
C ILE A 131 2.94 6.65 -8.84
N ALA A 132 2.51 6.59 -7.58
CA ALA A 132 2.01 7.71 -6.83
C ALA A 132 2.06 7.43 -5.33
N PHE A 133 2.18 8.49 -4.53
CA PHE A 133 1.89 8.41 -3.11
C PHE A 133 1.34 9.73 -2.60
N SER A 134 0.54 9.64 -1.55
CA SER A 134 0.03 10.82 -0.85
C SER A 134 0.14 10.63 0.66
N ILE A 135 0.45 11.71 1.33
CA ILE A 135 0.58 11.81 2.77
C ILE A 135 -0.56 12.70 3.25
N ARG A 136 -1.34 12.21 4.20
CA ARG A 136 -2.51 12.89 4.74
C ARG A 136 -2.37 13.09 6.24
N ASP A 137 -2.89 14.20 6.72
CA ASP A 137 -3.06 14.46 8.15
C ASP A 137 -3.96 13.39 8.78
N SER A 138 -3.51 12.79 9.88
CA SER A 138 -4.22 11.69 10.55
C SER A 138 -5.55 12.11 11.20
N VAL A 139 -5.74 13.39 11.50
CA VAL A 139 -6.92 13.92 12.21
C VAL A 139 -7.97 14.41 11.23
N ASN A 140 -7.58 15.28 10.29
CA ASN A 140 -8.52 15.97 9.40
C ASN A 140 -8.52 15.41 7.96
N GLY A 141 -7.63 14.45 7.64
CA GLY A 141 -7.57 13.79 6.34
C GLY A 141 -7.05 14.66 5.19
N LYS A 142 -6.64 15.91 5.49
CA LYS A 142 -6.10 16.84 4.50
C LYS A 142 -4.82 16.28 3.91
N THR A 143 -4.71 16.31 2.58
CA THR A 143 -3.47 15.99 1.89
C THR A 143 -2.40 17.03 2.22
N ILE A 144 -1.29 16.56 2.77
CA ILE A 144 -0.11 17.36 3.12
C ILE A 144 0.91 17.30 1.99
N PHE A 145 1.04 16.13 1.36
CA PHE A 145 1.94 15.91 0.25
C PHE A 145 1.34 14.93 -0.75
N ARG A 146 1.62 15.12 -2.04
CA ARG A 146 1.29 14.20 -3.12
C ARG A 146 2.38 14.25 -4.16
N ALA A 147 2.81 13.08 -4.62
CA ALA A 147 3.65 12.94 -5.79
C ALA A 147 3.11 11.83 -6.69
N GLU A 148 3.28 12.02 -7.99
CA GLU A 148 2.80 11.12 -9.04
C GLU A 148 3.86 11.07 -10.15
N GLY A 149 3.81 9.99 -10.93
CA GLY A 149 4.80 9.70 -11.95
C GLY A 149 5.66 8.51 -11.55
N GLU A 150 6.30 7.91 -12.53
CA GLU A 150 7.13 6.74 -12.31
C GLU A 150 8.35 7.10 -11.45
N MET A 151 8.47 6.45 -10.29
CA MET A 151 9.57 6.64 -9.35
C MET A 151 10.59 5.51 -9.48
N GLN A 152 11.78 5.68 -8.92
CA GLN A 152 12.77 4.61 -8.88
C GLN A 152 12.21 3.43 -8.08
N GLY A 153 12.21 2.24 -8.70
CA GLY A 153 11.79 1.02 -8.03
C GLY A 153 12.93 0.30 -7.32
N GLN A 154 12.56 -0.73 -6.57
CA GLN A 154 13.46 -1.63 -5.89
C GLN A 154 13.08 -3.08 -6.20
N ILE A 155 14.03 -3.99 -6.07
CA ILE A 155 13.72 -5.42 -6.06
C ILE A 155 12.69 -5.68 -4.96
N LEU A 156 11.63 -6.42 -5.28
CA LEU A 156 10.59 -6.84 -4.36
C LEU A 156 11.23 -7.71 -3.29
N VAL A 157 11.17 -7.27 -2.04
CA VAL A 157 11.75 -8.00 -0.91
C VAL A 157 10.76 -9.06 -0.43
N ALA A 158 11.27 -10.27 -0.17
CA ALA A 158 10.50 -11.37 0.40
C ALA A 158 9.90 -10.98 1.76
N ASP A 159 8.71 -11.51 2.06
CA ASP A 159 7.99 -11.29 3.32
C ASP A 159 7.62 -9.83 3.63
N SER A 160 7.82 -8.90 2.68
CA SER A 160 7.38 -7.52 2.81
C SER A 160 5.85 -7.39 2.68
N ALA A 161 5.29 -6.27 3.15
CA ALA A 161 3.88 -5.95 2.93
C ALA A 161 3.53 -5.91 1.44
N ALA A 162 4.41 -5.35 0.60
CA ALA A 162 4.23 -5.34 -0.86
C ALA A 162 4.10 -6.76 -1.43
N GLN A 163 5.02 -7.68 -1.07
CA GLN A 163 4.98 -9.08 -1.52
C GLN A 163 3.72 -9.78 -1.00
N LYS A 164 3.32 -9.51 0.25
CA LYS A 164 2.14 -10.14 0.81
C LYS A 164 0.86 -9.71 0.10
N ILE A 165 0.72 -8.43 -0.23
CA ILE A 165 -0.46 -7.91 -0.95
C ILE A 165 -0.62 -8.63 -2.29
N VAL A 166 0.43 -8.65 -3.12
CA VAL A 166 0.36 -9.34 -4.42
C VAL A 166 0.15 -10.85 -4.27
N ALA A 167 0.72 -11.49 -3.24
CA ALA A 167 0.52 -12.91 -3.04
C ALA A 167 -0.92 -13.27 -2.65
N ILE A 168 -1.56 -12.49 -1.76
CA ILE A 168 -2.93 -12.79 -1.30
C ILE A 168 -4.01 -12.36 -2.29
N THR A 169 -3.68 -11.41 -3.18
CA THR A 169 -4.62 -10.95 -4.18
C THR A 169 -4.60 -11.78 -5.44
N GLY A 170 -3.66 -12.71 -5.62
CA GLY A 170 -3.66 -13.64 -6.75
C GLY A 170 -4.87 -14.60 -6.79
N PRO A 171 -5.05 -15.36 -7.89
CA PRO A 171 -4.18 -15.40 -9.07
C PRO A 171 -4.31 -14.15 -9.96
N HIS A 172 -3.21 -13.72 -10.54
CA HIS A 172 -3.17 -12.56 -11.44
C HIS A 172 -3.36 -12.96 -12.90
N LYS A 173 -3.73 -11.98 -13.73
CA LYS A 173 -4.02 -12.20 -15.15
C LYS A 173 -2.93 -13.03 -15.85
N ASP A 174 -3.28 -14.24 -16.24
CA ASP A 174 -2.44 -15.21 -16.94
C ASP A 174 -1.11 -15.55 -16.22
N TRP A 175 -1.03 -15.31 -14.91
CA TRP A 175 0.10 -15.67 -14.04
C TRP A 175 -0.39 -16.55 -12.90
N LYS A 176 -0.02 -17.83 -12.96
CA LYS A 176 -0.56 -18.87 -12.08
C LYS A 176 0.25 -19.07 -10.80
N GLU A 177 1.51 -18.65 -10.81
CA GLU A 177 2.42 -18.84 -9.69
C GLU A 177 2.27 -17.72 -8.66
N THR A 178 2.63 -18.01 -7.41
CA THR A 178 2.71 -16.95 -6.40
C THR A 178 3.83 -15.98 -6.76
N ILE A 179 3.55 -14.69 -6.68
CA ILE A 179 4.57 -13.66 -6.82
C ILE A 179 5.45 -13.66 -5.56
N GLY A 180 6.68 -14.16 -5.72
CA GLY A 180 7.70 -14.21 -4.67
C GLY A 180 8.57 -12.96 -4.64
N GLY A 181 9.25 -12.72 -3.52
CA GLY A 181 10.27 -11.68 -3.39
C GLY A 181 11.66 -12.26 -3.19
N MET A 182 12.68 -11.41 -3.28
CA MET A 182 14.07 -11.78 -2.99
C MET A 182 14.32 -11.76 -1.47
N PRO A 183 14.92 -12.81 -0.88
CA PRO A 183 15.25 -12.83 0.54
C PRO A 183 16.17 -11.68 0.95
N LEU A 184 15.90 -11.08 2.12
CA LEU A 184 16.71 -9.96 2.62
C LEU A 184 18.21 -10.31 2.75
N SER A 185 18.52 -11.57 3.07
CA SER A 185 19.89 -12.09 3.18
C SER A 185 20.72 -11.93 1.92
N MET A 186 20.10 -11.93 0.73
CA MET A 186 20.81 -11.76 -0.55
C MET A 186 21.31 -10.33 -0.76
N PHE A 187 20.69 -9.34 -0.12
CA PHE A 187 21.13 -7.94 -0.18
C PHE A 187 22.26 -7.65 0.81
N MET A 188 22.31 -8.38 1.93
CA MET A 188 23.33 -8.21 2.97
C MET A 188 24.69 -8.82 2.61
N GLN A 189 24.75 -9.73 1.63
CA GLN A 189 26.01 -10.33 1.16
C GLN A 189 26.81 -9.43 0.21
N GLN A 190 26.26 -8.28 -0.19
CA GLN A 190 26.87 -7.36 -1.15
C GLN A 190 27.43 -6.09 -0.50
N GLN A 191 27.45 -6.01 0.85
CA GLN A 191 28.03 -4.92 1.65
C GLN A 191 29.22 -5.43 2.47
#